data_AF-A0A7V4P835-F1
#
_entry.id   AF-A0A7V4P835-F1
#
_cell.length_a   1.000
_cell.length_b   1.000
_cell.length_c   1.000
_cell.angle_alpha   90.00
_cell.angle_beta   90.00
_cell.angle_gamma   90.00
#
_symmetry.space_group_name_H-M   'P 1'
#
loop_
_entity.id
_entity.type
_entity.pdbx_description
1 polymer ?
#
loop_
_entity_poly.entity_id
_entity_poly.type
_entity_poly.pdbx_seq_one_letter_code
_entity_poly.pdbx_strand_id
1 'polypeptide(L)'
;AMAKHPTASKAIDQHQLRDRVVAWKRQFFGSSWANYDDAKPGTFRLVPPPERQPALRRDYQAMRDMYLTEPPSFEEVLAVLAGLERRINQAGEG
;
A
#
# COMPACT_ATOMS: atom_id res chain seq x y z
N ALA A 1 -8.95 6.34 -3.52
CA ALA A 1 -9.31 6.52 -4.94
C ALA A 1 -8.43 5.71 -5.90
N MET A 2 -7.09 5.67 -5.76
CA MET A 2 -6.22 4.99 -6.74
C MET A 2 -6.37 3.46 -6.80
N ALA A 3 -6.56 2.78 -5.68
CA ALA A 3 -6.71 1.31 -5.66
C ALA A 3 -7.94 0.78 -6.43
N LYS A 4 -8.95 1.64 -6.63
CA LYS A 4 -10.18 1.34 -7.38
C LYS A 4 -10.11 1.82 -8.84
N HIS A 5 -9.02 2.48 -9.24
CA HIS A 5 -8.86 3.02 -10.58
C HIS A 5 -8.45 1.91 -11.56
N PRO A 6 -8.89 1.91 -12.83
CA PRO A 6 -8.53 0.90 -13.83
C PRO A 6 -7.01 0.72 -14.02
N THR A 7 -6.25 1.81 -13.86
CA THR A 7 -4.78 1.79 -13.93
C THR A 7 -4.14 0.96 -12.81
N ALA A 8 -4.81 0.78 -11.67
CA ALA A 8 -4.25 -0.01 -10.57
C ALA A 8 -4.04 -1.47 -10.98
N SER A 9 -4.95 -2.07 -11.75
CA SER A 9 -4.76 -3.44 -12.23
C SER A 9 -3.57 -3.53 -13.18
N LYS A 10 -3.50 -2.63 -14.16
CA LYS A 10 -2.37 -2.56 -15.10
C LYS A 10 -1.02 -2.36 -14.40
N ALA A 11 -0.99 -1.61 -13.31
CA ALA A 11 0.22 -1.39 -12.54
C ALA A 11 0.62 -2.62 -11.70
N ILE A 12 -0.36 -3.35 -11.15
CA ILE A 12 -0.11 -4.60 -10.39
C ILE A 12 0.53 -5.66 -11.29
N ASP A 13 0.10 -5.76 -12.55
CA ASP A 13 0.56 -6.77 -13.51
C ASP A 13 1.95 -6.44 -14.14
N GLN A 14 2.53 -5.27 -13.83
CA GLN A 14 3.81 -4.81 -14.39
C GLN A 14 5.03 -5.24 -13.57
N HIS A 15 5.21 -6.55 -13.41
CA HIS A 15 6.30 -7.13 -12.61
C HIS A 15 7.70 -6.66 -13.04
N GLN A 16 7.95 -6.57 -14.36
CA GLN A 16 9.24 -6.09 -14.88
C GLN A 16 9.53 -4.62 -14.55
N LEU A 17 8.48 -3.79 -14.46
CA LEU A 17 8.65 -2.39 -14.08
C LEU A 17 8.97 -2.28 -12.58
N ARG A 18 8.30 -3.08 -11.74
CA ARG A 18 8.61 -3.19 -10.31
C ARG A 18 10.09 -3.55 -10.10
N ASP A 19 10.57 -4.58 -10.77
CA ASP A 19 11.94 -5.06 -10.59
C ASP A 19 12.99 -4.02 -11.02
N ARG A 20 12.72 -3.27 -12.11
CA ARG A 20 13.56 -2.13 -12.53
C ARG A 20 13.57 -1.00 -11.50
N VAL A 21 12.42 -0.67 -10.93
CA VAL A 21 12.32 0.36 -9.87
C VAL A 21 13.06 -0.08 -8.62
N VAL A 22 12.94 -1.35 -8.22
CA VAL A 22 13.67 -1.93 -7.08
C VAL A 22 15.17 -1.86 -7.32
N ALA A 23 15.66 -2.30 -8.48
CA ALA A 23 17.08 -2.25 -8.83
C ALA A 23 17.63 -0.81 -8.79
N TRP A 24 16.91 0.13 -9.41
CA TRP A 24 17.30 1.54 -9.41
C TRP A 24 17.27 2.15 -8.01
N LYS A 25 16.21 1.95 -7.24
CA LYS A 25 16.12 2.49 -5.87
C LYS A 25 17.17 1.89 -4.94
N ARG A 26 17.51 0.62 -5.10
CA ARG A 26 18.58 -0.03 -4.34
C ARG A 26 19.96 0.57 -4.67
N GLN A 27 20.21 0.89 -5.94
CA GLN A 27 21.47 1.48 -6.40
C GLN A 27 21.63 2.96 -5.98
N PHE A 28 20.55 3.75 -6.03
CA PHE A 28 20.61 5.21 -5.88
C PHE A 28 20.08 5.73 -4.53
N PHE A 29 19.20 4.99 -3.88
CA PHE A 29 18.55 5.37 -2.62
C PHE A 29 18.79 4.29 -1.55
N GLY A 30 20.03 3.78 -1.49
CA GLY A 30 20.53 2.72 -0.60
C GLY A 30 20.28 3.00 0.87
N SER A 31 19.03 2.80 1.27
CA SER A 31 18.50 3.09 2.57
C SER A 31 18.03 1.77 3.16
N SER A 32 18.75 1.26 4.17
CA SER A 32 18.40 0.01 4.87
C SER A 32 16.98 0.05 5.48
N TRP A 33 16.38 1.22 5.65
CA TRP A 33 14.99 1.34 6.16
C TRP A 33 13.93 0.89 5.16
N ALA A 34 14.24 0.85 3.86
CA ALA A 34 13.26 0.60 2.81
C ALA A 34 13.12 -0.88 2.43
N ASN A 35 13.94 -1.78 3.02
CA ASN A 35 13.90 -3.25 2.88
C ASN A 35 13.42 -3.72 1.50
N TYR A 36 14.06 -3.21 0.45
CA TYR A 36 13.67 -3.48 -0.93
C TYR A 36 13.78 -4.96 -1.32
N ASP A 37 14.57 -5.74 -0.59
CA ASP A 37 14.68 -7.19 -0.75
C ASP A 37 13.37 -7.94 -0.40
N ASP A 38 12.51 -7.32 0.44
CA ASP A 38 11.17 -7.78 0.81
C ASP A 38 10.05 -7.14 -0.04
N ALA A 39 10.38 -6.50 -1.16
CA ALA A 39 9.36 -5.98 -2.10
C ALA A 39 8.84 -7.08 -3.06
N LYS A 40 8.58 -8.27 -2.51
CA LYS A 40 8.10 -9.45 -3.25
C LYS A 40 6.63 -9.72 -2.93
N PRO A 41 5.87 -10.29 -3.86
CA PRO A 41 4.52 -10.78 -3.55
C PRO A 41 4.60 -11.77 -2.39
N GLY A 42 3.78 -11.58 -1.36
CA GLY A 42 3.77 -12.35 -0.12
C GLY A 42 4.33 -11.59 1.09
N THR A 43 5.12 -10.55 0.88
CA THR A 43 5.79 -9.79 1.96
C THR A 43 5.27 -8.35 2.11
N PHE A 44 4.39 -7.88 1.21
CA PHE A 44 3.79 -6.54 1.35
C PHE A 44 2.86 -6.48 2.56
N ARG A 45 3.06 -5.43 3.38
CA ARG A 45 2.20 -5.06 4.51
C ARG A 45 1.66 -3.66 4.30
N LEU A 46 0.47 -3.57 3.73
CA LEU A 46 -0.27 -2.31 3.53
C LEU A 46 -1.21 -2.02 4.71
N VAL A 47 -1.70 -3.05 5.39
CA VAL A 47 -2.56 -2.88 6.56
C VAL A 47 -1.68 -2.60 7.78
N PRO A 48 -1.92 -1.49 8.51
CA PRO A 48 -1.17 -1.19 9.72
C PRO A 48 -1.42 -2.26 10.80
N PRO A 49 -0.39 -2.64 11.59
CA PRO A 49 -0.53 -3.55 12.72
C PRO A 49 -1.63 -3.09 13.70
N PRO A 50 -2.37 -4.01 14.35
CA PRO A 50 -3.50 -3.68 15.22
C PRO A 50 -3.16 -2.66 16.32
N GLU A 51 -1.97 -2.76 16.89
CA GLU A 51 -1.42 -1.84 17.89
C GLU A 51 -1.29 -0.38 17.41
N ARG A 52 -1.13 -0.15 16.10
CA ARG A 52 -1.04 1.21 15.51
C ARG A 52 -2.38 1.77 15.06
N GLN A 53 -3.40 0.93 14.92
CA GLN A 53 -4.70 1.34 14.39
C GLN A 53 -5.43 2.38 15.27
N PRO A 54 -5.40 2.32 16.61
CA PRO A 54 -6.07 3.33 17.45
C PRO A 54 -5.49 4.73 17.27
N ALA A 55 -4.16 4.86 17.20
CA ALA A 55 -3.50 6.15 16.98
C ALA A 55 -3.85 6.71 15.60
N LEU A 56 -3.75 5.87 14.56
CA LEU A 56 -4.10 6.26 13.19
C LEU A 56 -5.57 6.64 13.05
N ARG A 57 -6.49 5.96 13.75
CA ARG A 57 -7.92 6.30 13.77
C ARG A 57 -8.15 7.67 14.38
N ARG A 58 -7.49 7.98 15.49
CA ARG A 58 -7.60 9.29 16.15
C ARG A 58 -7.11 10.40 15.21
N ASP A 59 -5.96 10.20 14.59
CA ASP A 59 -5.38 11.19 13.68
C ASP A 59 -6.25 11.35 12.42
N TYR A 60 -6.78 10.24 11.89
CA TYR A 60 -7.74 10.24 10.78
C TYR A 60 -9.00 11.05 11.10
N GLN A 61 -9.56 10.88 12.31
CA GLN A 61 -10.73 11.64 12.77
C GLN A 61 -10.41 13.12 12.95
N ALA A 62 -9.24 13.46 13.51
CA ALA A 62 -8.82 14.85 13.68
C ALA A 62 -8.63 15.58 12.34
N MET A 63 -8.26 14.85 11.28
CA MET A 63 -8.12 15.41 9.92
C MET A 63 -9.42 15.42 9.12
N ARG A 64 -10.51 14.83 9.62
CA ARG A 64 -11.77 14.68 8.87
C ARG A 64 -12.36 16.02 8.44
N ASP A 65 -12.25 17.04 9.29
CA ASP A 65 -12.76 18.40 9.02
C ASP A 65 -11.96 19.13 7.93
N MET A 66 -10.78 18.61 7.53
CA MET A 66 -9.98 19.18 6.44
C MET A 66 -10.42 18.66 5.06
N TYR A 67 -11.31 17.67 4.98
CA TYR A 67 -11.80 17.14 3.71
C TYR A 67 -12.92 18.03 3.15
N LEU A 68 -12.82 18.37 1.86
CA LEU A 68 -13.82 19.14 1.12
C LEU A 68 -15.16 18.38 0.96
N THR A 69 -15.12 17.05 1.06
CA THR A 69 -16.27 16.16 0.97
C THR A 69 -16.12 15.06 2.02
N GLU A 70 -17.25 14.43 2.39
CA GLU A 70 -17.24 13.34 3.37
C GLU A 70 -16.29 12.20 2.92
N PRO A 71 -15.21 11.95 3.66
CA PRO A 71 -14.29 10.88 3.30
C PRO A 71 -14.86 9.51 3.72
N PRO A 72 -14.42 8.41 3.09
CA PRO A 72 -14.82 7.06 3.49
C PRO A 72 -14.36 6.76 4.92
N SER A 73 -15.12 5.96 5.67
CA SER A 73 -14.74 5.59 7.03
C SER A 73 -13.35 4.95 7.11
N PHE A 74 -12.71 5.06 8.28
CA PHE A 74 -11.41 4.45 8.53
C PHE A 74 -11.44 2.94 8.27
N GLU A 75 -12.54 2.28 8.64
CA GLU A 75 -12.82 0.87 8.41
C GLU A 75 -12.88 0.53 6.91
N GLU A 76 -13.55 1.34 6.10
CA GLU A 76 -13.59 1.15 4.65
C GLU A 76 -12.21 1.31 4.01
N VAL A 77 -11.40 2.26 4.50
CA VAL A 77 -10.01 2.42 4.05
C VAL A 77 -9.20 1.16 4.37
N LEU A 78 -9.29 0.65 5.60
CA LEU A 78 -8.61 -0.59 6.00
C LEU A 78 -9.07 -1.80 5.18
N ALA A 79 -10.37 -1.92 4.90
CA ALA A 79 -10.89 -3.02 4.07
C ALA A 79 -10.34 -2.98 2.63
N VAL A 80 -10.23 -1.78 2.04
CA VAL A 80 -9.63 -1.59 0.72
C VAL A 80 -8.13 -1.94 0.74
N LEU A 81 -7.40 -1.52 1.78
CA LEU A 81 -5.98 -1.84 1.94
C LEU A 81 -5.76 -3.35 2.11
N ALA A 82 -6.58 -4.03 2.92
CA ALA A 82 -6.51 -5.49 3.10
C ALA A 82 -6.81 -6.26 1.82
N GLY A 83 -7.78 -5.78 1.03
CA GLY A 83 -8.06 -6.34 -0.30
C GLY A 83 -6.88 -6.16 -1.27
N LEU A 84 -6.25 -4.97 -1.25
CA LEU A 84 -5.11 -4.67 -2.11
C LEU A 84 -3.86 -5.47 -1.72
N GLU A 85 -3.60 -5.59 -0.41
CA GLU A 85 -2.49 -6.39 0.13
C GLU A 85 -2.58 -7.84 -0.34
N ARG A 86 -3.75 -8.46 -0.20
CA ARG A 86 -3.98 -9.83 -0.69
C ARG A 86 -3.77 -9.95 -2.19
N ARG A 87 -4.31 -9.02 -2.99
CA ARG A 87 -4.15 -9.04 -4.45
C ARG A 87 -2.69 -8.93 -4.89
N ILE A 88 -1.93 -8.01 -4.28
CA ILE A 88 -0.49 -7.84 -4.58
C ILE A 88 0.29 -9.08 -4.16
N ASN A 89 -0.04 -9.66 -3.00
CA ASN A 89 0.67 -10.82 -2.50
C ASN A 89 0.35 -12.11 -3.27
N GLN A 90 -0.87 -12.25 -3.80
CA GLN A 90 -1.27 -13.40 -4.64
C GLN A 90 -0.78 -13.30 -6.09
N ALA A 91 -0.60 -12.08 -6.62
CA ALA A 91 -0.14 -11.86 -8.00
C ALA A 91 1.32 -12.25 -8.27
N GLY A 92 2.04 -12.84 -7.31
CA GLY A 92 3.36 -13.44 -7.53
C GLY A 92 3.48 -14.91 -7.19
N GLU A 93 2.36 -15.60 -6.99
CA GLU A 93 2.32 -17.06 -6.86
C GLU A 93 2.11 -17.77 -8.22
N GLY A 94 2.38 -17.09 -9.35
CA GLY A 94 2.27 -17.61 -10.71
C GLY A 94 3.58 -17.56 -11.48
#